data_AF-A0A450XGI3-F1
#
_entry.id   AF-A0A450XGI3-F1
#
_cell.length_a   1.000
_cell.length_b   1.000
_cell.length_c   1.000
_cell.angle_alpha   90.00
_cell.angle_beta   90.00
_cell.angle_gamma   90.00
#
_symmetry.space_group_name_H-M   'P 1'
#
loop_
_entity.id
_entity.type
_entity.pdbx_description
1 polymer ?
#
loop_
_entity_poly.entity_id
_entity_poly.type
_entity_poly.pdbx_seq_one_letter_code
_entity_poly.pdbx_strand_id
1 'polypeptide(L)'
;MHQLNIFSERNGIKDEILPVLPGSVFHASEEWPLFFSKFPGTPGIRIWFEIELSDVDLSSQELKNQITTLGEHGFCREYKDCRGVVSVYLQLINTEGAIETMAGDIPGSVANLPRGPKGDDWDRIWVPYGFRTTFAELRNQRWTINKRIRLLVDAAQALDVDVSVDFYEAHITVDASGDSAWRRFETVCDTLGIKAIRIELPKGVQPSQFITASIHRGSLDKVRTEAFELARLINGEELPVKRIKIEATTRNTLVPTTDEEARKKPEDNYFEFHAKITVDENSNLAGLRNLCEKHNAHLSRNASNTRKNRKHQRFVTMRFYRLGLKSSNLHFERLLDDLRDKDFEISNLLKEYTVFDTNTNLDKGWFGNRFPENSTTREIDALGLIT
;
A
#
# COMPACT_ATOMS: atom_id res chain seq x y z
N MET A 1 -22.82 11.86 17.85
CA MET A 1 -21.70 12.08 16.93
C MET A 1 -20.44 11.80 17.73
N HIS A 2 -19.82 10.64 17.53
CA HIS A 2 -18.66 10.19 18.32
C HIS A 2 -17.41 10.41 17.47
N GLN A 3 -16.46 11.22 17.94
CA GLN A 3 -15.18 11.49 17.28
C GLN A 3 -14.09 10.61 17.90
N LEU A 4 -13.25 10.01 17.06
CA LEU A 4 -12.10 9.21 17.48
C LEU A 4 -10.82 10.03 17.35
N ASN A 5 -10.13 10.27 18.48
CA ASN A 5 -8.77 10.82 18.48
C ASN A 5 -7.77 9.66 18.49
N ILE A 6 -7.15 9.38 17.35
CA ILE A 6 -6.14 8.31 17.21
C ILE A 6 -4.75 8.92 17.30
N PHE A 7 -4.23 9.21 18.50
CA PHE A 7 -2.81 9.51 18.68
C PHE A 7 -2.33 9.06 20.07
N SER A 8 -1.24 8.30 20.11
CA SER A 8 -0.45 8.12 21.34
C SER A 8 0.93 8.73 21.14
N GLU A 9 1.28 9.65 22.04
CA GLU A 9 2.58 10.29 22.14
C GLU A 9 3.69 9.29 22.52
N ARG A 10 4.86 9.42 21.90
CA ARG A 10 6.15 9.39 22.61
C ARG A 10 7.19 10.12 21.74
N ASN A 11 7.89 11.08 22.36
CA ASN A 11 9.02 11.88 21.86
C ASN A 11 8.75 13.29 21.28
N GLY A 12 7.98 14.11 22.00
CA GLY A 12 8.45 15.49 22.30
C GLY A 12 8.42 16.56 21.20
N ILE A 13 7.52 16.48 20.23
CA ILE A 13 7.12 17.65 19.43
C ILE A 13 5.62 17.85 19.64
N LYS A 14 5.25 19.01 20.18
CA LYS A 14 3.85 19.42 20.38
C LYS A 14 3.23 19.76 19.03
N ASP A 15 2.21 19.03 18.63
CA ASP A 15 1.10 19.58 17.85
C ASP A 15 -0.17 19.42 18.71
N GLU A 16 -0.81 20.54 19.04
CA GLU A 16 -1.89 20.64 20.03
C GLU A 16 -3.18 19.95 19.57
N ILE A 17 -3.74 19.05 20.41
CA ILE A 17 -5.18 18.72 20.44
C ILE A 17 -5.65 18.52 21.90
N LEU A 18 -6.65 19.29 22.32
CA LEU A 18 -7.52 19.13 23.50
C LEU A 18 -8.96 19.52 23.08
N PRO A 19 -10.08 19.08 23.71
CA PRO A 19 -10.33 18.05 24.73
C PRO A 19 -11.41 17.00 24.33
N VAL A 20 -11.71 16.07 25.25
CA VAL A 20 -12.56 14.85 25.12
C VAL A 20 -13.98 15.02 25.72
N LEU A 21 -14.97 14.27 25.18
CA LEU A 21 -16.19 13.61 25.78
C LEU A 21 -17.57 14.05 25.20
N PRO A 22 -18.63 13.19 25.15
CA PRO A 22 -18.78 11.80 25.67
C PRO A 22 -19.26 10.71 24.67
N GLY A 23 -18.88 9.44 24.91
CA GLY A 23 -19.58 8.24 24.38
C GLY A 23 -18.78 6.93 24.27
N SER A 24 -17.51 6.97 23.86
CA SER A 24 -16.62 5.79 23.82
C SER A 24 -15.17 6.25 23.92
N VAL A 25 -14.41 5.68 24.84
CA VAL A 25 -12.99 6.00 25.02
C VAL A 25 -12.18 4.88 24.36
N PHE A 26 -11.42 5.22 23.31
CA PHE A 26 -10.49 4.30 22.67
C PHE A 26 -9.14 4.37 23.38
N HIS A 27 -8.72 3.27 23.99
CA HIS A 27 -7.38 3.14 24.55
C HIS A 27 -6.51 2.36 23.56
N ALA A 28 -5.59 3.05 22.89
CA ALA A 28 -4.52 2.41 22.14
C ALA A 28 -3.28 2.28 23.05
N SER A 29 -2.81 1.07 23.27
CA SER A 29 -1.55 0.81 23.99
C SER A 29 -0.88 -0.45 23.44
N GLU A 30 0.44 -0.41 23.34
CA GLU A 30 1.27 -1.48 22.76
C GLU A 30 1.55 -2.67 23.70
N GLU A 31 1.17 -2.57 24.98
CA GLU A 31 1.31 -3.67 25.95
C GLU A 31 0.06 -3.79 26.83
N TRP A 32 -0.53 -4.99 26.92
CA TRP A 32 -1.31 -5.42 28.09
C TRP A 32 -1.30 -6.94 28.25
N PRO A 33 -1.18 -7.38 29.51
CA PRO A 33 -2.16 -8.25 30.12
C PRO A 33 -2.93 -7.46 31.20
N LEU A 34 -4.26 -7.57 31.24
CA LEU A 34 -5.17 -7.21 32.38
C LEU A 34 -5.85 -5.82 32.44
N PHE A 35 -6.48 -5.28 31.38
CA PHE A 35 -7.42 -4.13 31.53
C PHE A 35 -8.90 -4.39 31.25
N PHE A 36 -9.29 -5.63 30.96
CA PHE A 36 -10.64 -5.96 30.49
C PHE A 36 -11.72 -6.16 31.57
N SER A 37 -11.47 -5.86 32.85
CA SER A 37 -12.48 -6.09 33.89
C SER A 37 -13.42 -4.91 34.18
N LYS A 38 -13.21 -3.71 33.61
CA LYS A 38 -13.92 -2.50 34.10
C LYS A 38 -15.08 -1.97 33.27
N PHE A 39 -15.27 -2.33 32.00
CA PHE A 39 -16.38 -1.76 31.20
C PHE A 39 -16.96 -2.76 30.18
N PRO A 40 -17.99 -3.53 30.57
CA PRO A 40 -18.81 -4.28 29.61
C PRO A 40 -19.39 -3.32 28.57
N GLY A 41 -19.23 -3.64 27.27
CA GLY A 41 -19.79 -2.86 26.16
C GLY A 41 -18.86 -1.82 25.51
N THR A 42 -17.59 -1.72 25.91
CA THR A 42 -16.62 -0.81 25.26
C THR A 42 -15.78 -1.56 24.21
N PRO A 43 -15.67 -1.07 22.96
CA PRO A 43 -14.83 -1.71 21.97
C PRO A 43 -13.34 -1.59 22.33
N GLY A 44 -12.56 -2.61 22.02
CA GLY A 44 -11.12 -2.69 22.32
C GLY A 44 -10.29 -2.87 21.06
N ILE A 45 -9.10 -2.30 21.02
CA ILE A 45 -8.14 -2.49 19.92
C ILE A 45 -6.81 -2.96 20.51
N ARG A 46 -6.23 -4.00 19.90
CA ARG A 46 -4.86 -4.46 20.17
C ARG A 46 -4.06 -4.40 18.87
N ILE A 47 -2.85 -3.84 18.91
CA ILE A 47 -1.94 -3.82 17.76
C ILE A 47 -0.63 -4.48 18.17
N TRP A 48 -0.08 -5.35 17.33
CA TRP A 48 1.22 -5.95 17.53
C TRP A 48 1.94 -6.20 16.21
N PHE A 49 3.25 -6.43 16.31
CA PHE A 49 4.11 -6.72 15.17
C PHE A 49 4.73 -8.10 15.32
N GLU A 50 4.72 -8.83 14.21
CA GLU A 50 5.45 -10.09 14.05
C GLU A 50 6.43 -9.96 12.90
N ILE A 51 7.48 -10.76 12.94
CA ILE A 51 8.44 -10.90 11.85
C ILE A 51 8.57 -12.38 11.49
N GLU A 52 8.62 -12.63 10.19
CA GLU A 52 8.97 -13.92 9.61
C GLU A 52 10.12 -13.71 8.64
N LEU A 53 11.19 -14.50 8.76
CA LEU A 53 12.31 -14.48 7.82
C LEU A 53 12.22 -15.73 6.93
N SER A 54 12.27 -15.54 5.62
CA SER A 54 11.98 -16.57 4.60
C SER A 54 12.91 -17.79 4.58
N ASP A 55 13.88 -17.86 5.49
CA ASP A 55 14.93 -18.88 5.58
C ASP A 55 15.36 -19.22 7.00
N VAL A 56 14.63 -18.72 7.98
CA VAL A 56 14.95 -18.91 9.38
C VAL A 56 13.77 -19.62 10.01
N ASP A 57 13.99 -20.86 10.42
CA ASP A 57 13.00 -21.68 11.11
C ASP A 57 12.94 -21.26 12.60
N LEU A 58 12.57 -20.00 12.82
CA LEU A 58 12.34 -19.41 14.12
C LEU A 58 11.03 -18.63 14.06
N SER A 59 10.19 -18.82 15.07
CA SER A 59 9.01 -18.01 15.28
C SER A 59 9.37 -16.54 15.52
N SER A 60 8.40 -15.64 15.32
CA SER A 60 8.61 -14.22 15.63
C SER A 60 9.06 -13.99 17.09
N GLN A 61 8.56 -14.79 18.04
CA GLN A 61 8.96 -14.67 19.45
C GLN A 61 10.42 -15.12 19.67
N GLU A 62 10.85 -16.19 19.02
CA GLU A 62 12.24 -16.63 19.07
C GLU A 62 13.17 -15.58 18.44
N LEU A 63 12.77 -14.96 17.33
CA LEU A 63 13.51 -13.85 16.73
C LEU A 63 13.57 -12.62 17.65
N LYS A 64 12.50 -12.31 18.41
CA LYS A 64 12.52 -11.25 19.44
C LYS A 64 13.51 -11.58 20.55
N ASN A 65 13.54 -12.85 20.99
CA ASN A 65 14.50 -13.32 21.98
C ASN A 65 15.94 -13.19 21.46
N GLN A 66 16.20 -13.50 20.18
CA GLN A 66 17.51 -13.30 19.55
C GLN A 66 17.96 -11.83 19.59
N ILE A 67 17.07 -10.86 19.36
CA ILE A 67 17.42 -9.44 19.53
C ILE A 67 17.79 -9.11 20.97
N THR A 68 17.03 -9.62 21.94
CA THR A 68 17.32 -9.39 23.37
C THR A 68 18.67 -9.99 23.77
N THR A 69 19.01 -11.17 23.24
CA THR A 69 20.26 -11.87 23.56
C THR A 69 21.47 -11.27 22.82
N LEU A 70 21.37 -11.01 21.52
CA LEU A 70 22.49 -10.59 20.67
C LEU A 70 22.66 -9.07 20.61
N GLY A 71 21.62 -8.31 21.00
CA GLY A 71 21.44 -6.91 20.64
C GLY A 71 21.17 -6.72 19.14
N GLU A 72 20.67 -5.54 18.76
CA GLU A 72 20.37 -5.22 17.35
C GLU A 72 21.59 -5.38 16.42
N HIS A 73 22.79 -5.02 16.89
CA HIS A 73 24.02 -5.21 16.12
C HIS A 73 24.34 -6.67 15.86
N GLY A 74 24.17 -7.55 16.87
CA GLY A 74 24.39 -8.98 16.70
C GLY A 74 23.35 -9.61 15.80
N PHE A 75 22.08 -9.24 15.98
CA PHE A 75 20.98 -9.68 15.12
C PHE A 75 21.20 -9.29 13.64
N CYS A 76 21.53 -8.03 13.36
CA CYS A 76 21.84 -7.60 11.99
C CYS A 76 23.03 -8.36 11.39
N ARG A 77 24.07 -8.68 12.16
CA ARG A 77 25.20 -9.46 11.64
C ARG A 77 24.81 -10.89 11.27
N GLU A 78 23.99 -11.52 12.12
CA GLU A 78 23.55 -12.91 11.95
C GLU A 78 22.59 -13.03 10.76
N TYR A 79 21.60 -12.13 10.69
CA TYR A 79 20.49 -12.24 9.73
C TYR A 79 20.57 -11.22 8.59
N LYS A 80 21.73 -10.57 8.34
CA LYS A 80 21.86 -9.55 7.28
C LYS A 80 21.30 -10.04 5.95
N ASP A 81 20.59 -9.15 5.26
CA ASP A 81 19.95 -9.41 3.96
C ASP A 81 18.93 -10.56 3.95
N CYS A 82 18.65 -11.20 5.10
CA CYS A 82 17.58 -12.17 5.22
C CYS A 82 16.26 -11.48 4.88
N ARG A 83 15.63 -12.00 3.83
CA ARG A 83 14.32 -11.54 3.36
C ARG A 83 13.23 -12.05 4.28
N GLY A 84 12.12 -11.35 4.30
CA GLY A 84 10.98 -11.76 5.09
C GLY A 84 9.83 -10.78 5.04
N VAL A 85 8.97 -10.86 6.04
CA VAL A 85 7.80 -9.99 6.21
C VAL A 85 7.74 -9.54 7.66
N VAL A 86 7.57 -8.24 7.86
CA VAL A 86 7.04 -7.72 9.13
C VAL A 86 5.54 -7.56 8.95
N SER A 87 4.76 -8.28 9.74
CA SER A 87 3.29 -8.20 9.72
C SER A 87 2.82 -7.36 10.89
N VAL A 88 1.95 -6.40 10.59
CA VAL A 88 1.22 -5.62 11.59
C VAL A 88 -0.15 -6.25 11.75
N TYR A 89 -0.52 -6.60 12.97
CA TYR A 89 -1.85 -7.10 13.26
C TYR A 89 -2.62 -6.08 14.07
N LEU A 90 -3.91 -5.98 13.79
CA LEU A 90 -4.88 -5.27 14.60
C LEU A 90 -6.01 -6.22 14.94
N GLN A 91 -6.24 -6.44 16.22
CA GLN A 91 -7.42 -7.13 16.71
C GLN A 91 -8.40 -6.12 17.28
N LEU A 92 -9.60 -6.12 16.73
CA LEU A 92 -10.73 -5.32 17.15
C LEU A 92 -11.71 -6.21 17.91
N ILE A 93 -12.15 -5.74 19.07
CA ILE A 93 -13.27 -6.32 19.81
C ILE A 93 -14.39 -5.29 19.75
N ASN A 94 -15.52 -5.63 19.14
CA ASN A 94 -16.65 -4.71 19.04
C ASN A 94 -17.44 -4.63 20.36
N THR A 95 -18.45 -3.76 20.39
CA THR A 95 -19.34 -3.54 21.56
C THR A 95 -20.11 -4.80 21.97
N GLU A 96 -20.34 -5.73 21.04
CA GLU A 96 -21.00 -7.02 21.25
C GLU A 96 -20.03 -8.14 21.66
N GLY A 97 -18.73 -7.84 21.75
CA GLY A 97 -17.67 -8.81 22.07
C GLY A 97 -17.20 -9.66 20.90
N ALA A 98 -17.68 -9.41 19.68
CA ALA A 98 -17.16 -10.07 18.48
C ALA A 98 -15.73 -9.61 18.19
N ILE A 99 -14.86 -10.56 17.84
CA ILE A 99 -13.44 -10.33 17.59
C ILE A 99 -13.17 -10.39 16.09
N GLU A 100 -12.62 -9.32 15.55
CA GLU A 100 -12.12 -9.25 14.18
C GLU A 100 -10.60 -9.03 14.21
N THR A 101 -9.87 -9.76 13.37
CA THR A 101 -8.42 -9.58 13.23
C THR A 101 -8.11 -9.14 11.81
N MET A 102 -7.40 -8.02 11.71
CA MET A 102 -6.92 -7.44 10.47
C MET A 102 -5.39 -7.53 10.47
N ALA A 103 -4.79 -7.71 9.29
CA ALA A 103 -3.34 -7.80 9.16
C ALA A 103 -2.84 -6.99 7.97
N GLY A 104 -1.62 -6.48 8.08
CA GLY A 104 -0.94 -5.75 7.02
C GLY A 104 0.51 -6.17 6.93
N ASP A 105 0.88 -6.75 5.79
CA ASP A 105 2.24 -7.24 5.55
C ASP A 105 3.14 -6.16 4.96
N ILE A 106 4.36 -6.10 5.50
CA ILE A 106 5.42 -5.21 5.05
C ILE A 106 6.65 -6.07 4.67
N PRO A 107 6.72 -6.55 3.41
CA PRO A 107 7.86 -7.34 2.95
C PRO A 107 9.12 -6.48 2.94
N GLY A 108 10.24 -7.11 3.24
CA GLY A 108 11.50 -6.42 3.46
C GLY A 108 12.67 -7.39 3.64
N SER A 109 13.75 -6.84 4.17
CA SER A 109 14.91 -7.60 4.60
C SER A 109 15.55 -6.99 5.83
N VAL A 110 16.28 -7.81 6.57
CA VAL A 110 17.09 -7.34 7.70
C VAL A 110 18.25 -6.48 7.19
N ALA A 111 18.45 -5.34 7.82
CA ALA A 111 19.50 -4.38 7.55
C ALA A 111 20.88 -4.94 7.90
N ASN A 112 21.92 -4.49 7.18
CA ASN A 112 23.32 -4.81 7.50
C ASN A 112 23.76 -4.35 8.90
N LEU A 113 23.21 -3.22 9.36
CA LEU A 113 23.44 -2.63 10.67
C LEU A 113 22.14 -1.91 11.09
N PRO A 114 21.84 -1.81 12.40
CA PRO A 114 20.73 -1.00 12.87
C PRO A 114 20.99 0.47 12.57
N ARG A 115 20.02 1.14 11.95
CA ARG A 115 20.10 2.56 11.57
C ARG A 115 18.85 3.33 11.98
N GLY A 116 18.97 4.65 12.09
CA GLY A 116 17.90 5.53 12.54
C GLY A 116 17.77 5.66 14.07
N PRO A 117 16.91 6.59 14.54
CA PRO A 117 16.61 6.79 15.95
C PRO A 117 16.01 5.53 16.60
N LYS A 118 16.03 5.46 17.94
CA LYS A 118 15.37 4.38 18.68
C LYS A 118 13.85 4.42 18.42
N GLY A 119 13.36 3.40 17.72
CA GLY A 119 11.95 3.11 17.50
C GLY A 119 11.53 1.83 18.22
N ASP A 120 10.42 1.24 17.78
CA ASP A 120 9.83 0.05 18.40
C ASP A 120 10.22 -1.22 17.65
N ASP A 121 10.26 -2.35 18.37
CA ASP A 121 10.50 -3.71 17.87
C ASP A 121 11.62 -3.84 16.80
N TRP A 122 11.24 -3.76 15.52
CA TRP A 122 12.08 -4.08 14.36
C TRP A 122 12.59 -2.83 13.61
N ASP A 123 12.26 -1.63 14.09
CA ASP A 123 12.34 -0.41 13.27
C ASP A 123 13.74 -0.11 12.73
N ARG A 124 14.75 -0.31 13.56
CA ARG A 124 16.13 0.03 13.20
C ARG A 124 16.78 -1.01 12.33
N ILE A 125 16.20 -2.20 12.26
CA ILE A 125 16.81 -3.38 11.64
C ILE A 125 16.04 -3.88 10.43
N TRP A 126 14.86 -3.34 10.14
CA TRP A 126 14.06 -3.74 8.98
C TRP A 126 14.11 -2.71 7.86
N VAL A 127 14.44 -3.15 6.65
CA VAL A 127 14.39 -2.35 5.42
C VAL A 127 13.22 -2.84 4.56
N PRO A 128 12.13 -2.07 4.43
CA PRO A 128 11.01 -2.45 3.58
C PRO A 128 11.39 -2.51 2.09
N TYR A 129 10.77 -3.41 1.33
CA TYR A 129 11.03 -3.49 -0.11
C TYR A 129 10.63 -2.22 -0.86
N GLY A 130 11.51 -1.78 -1.75
CA GLY A 130 11.39 -0.51 -2.47
C GLY A 130 12.01 0.68 -1.73
N PHE A 131 12.70 0.41 -0.60
CA PHE A 131 13.47 1.38 0.17
C PHE A 131 14.88 0.83 0.44
N ARG A 132 15.84 1.72 0.66
CA ARG A 132 17.18 1.39 1.21
C ARG A 132 17.34 1.79 2.67
N THR A 133 16.40 2.57 3.20
CA THR A 133 16.39 3.05 4.59
C THR A 133 15.56 2.13 5.49
N THR A 134 15.91 2.09 6.78
CA THR A 134 15.15 1.33 7.78
C THR A 134 13.86 2.06 8.16
N PHE A 135 12.89 1.38 8.78
CA PHE A 135 11.70 2.04 9.33
C PHE A 135 12.01 3.21 10.25
N ALA A 136 13.05 3.08 11.08
CA ALA A 136 13.48 4.16 11.97
C ALA A 136 13.98 5.39 11.20
N GLU A 137 14.66 5.18 10.06
CA GLU A 137 15.18 6.27 9.23
C GLU A 137 14.07 7.03 8.48
N LEU A 138 12.91 6.40 8.27
CA LEU A 138 11.76 6.98 7.56
C LEU A 138 11.00 8.05 8.36
N ARG A 139 11.29 8.27 9.65
CA ARG A 139 10.75 9.35 10.51
C ARG A 139 9.27 9.70 10.25
N ASN A 140 8.98 10.94 9.82
CA ASN A 140 7.65 11.49 9.54
C ASN A 140 6.99 10.89 8.30
N GLN A 141 7.62 9.94 7.61
CA GLN A 141 7.06 9.22 6.47
C GLN A 141 6.83 7.74 6.81
N ARG A 142 7.18 7.29 8.03
CA ARG A 142 6.89 5.93 8.52
C ARG A 142 5.41 5.57 8.35
N TRP A 143 4.51 6.53 8.44
CA TRP A 143 3.07 6.32 8.29
C TRP A 143 2.61 5.95 6.87
N THR A 144 3.35 6.30 5.81
CA THR A 144 2.99 5.93 4.43
C THR A 144 3.26 4.45 4.16
N ILE A 145 4.15 3.83 4.95
CA ILE A 145 4.60 2.44 4.77
C ILE A 145 4.02 1.55 5.87
N ASN A 146 3.93 2.09 7.09
CA ASN A 146 3.38 1.38 8.23
C ASN A 146 1.88 1.17 8.05
N LYS A 147 1.49 -0.09 7.85
CA LYS A 147 0.09 -0.50 7.66
C LYS A 147 -0.79 -0.19 8.88
N ARG A 148 -0.22 0.15 10.03
CA ARG A 148 -0.95 0.52 11.26
C ARG A 148 -2.03 1.56 11.05
N ILE A 149 -1.75 2.66 10.33
CA ILE A 149 -2.77 3.70 10.10
C ILE A 149 -3.92 3.14 9.27
N ARG A 150 -3.60 2.39 8.22
CA ARG A 150 -4.63 1.75 7.39
C ARG A 150 -5.51 0.82 8.22
N LEU A 151 -4.91 -0.04 9.04
CA LEU A 151 -5.64 -0.96 9.92
C LEU A 151 -6.50 -0.20 10.94
N LEU A 152 -5.99 0.89 11.51
CA LEU A 152 -6.75 1.72 12.46
C LEU A 152 -7.94 2.42 11.81
N VAL A 153 -7.79 2.87 10.56
CA VAL A 153 -8.88 3.42 9.76
C VAL A 153 -9.90 2.33 9.46
N ASP A 154 -9.46 1.14 9.04
CA ASP A 154 -10.32 0.00 8.77
C ASP A 154 -11.10 -0.42 10.05
N ALA A 155 -10.45 -0.39 11.21
CA ALA A 155 -11.06 -0.68 12.52
C ALA A 155 -12.06 0.40 12.98
N ALA A 156 -11.72 1.69 12.84
CA ALA A 156 -12.65 2.77 13.14
C ALA A 156 -13.91 2.68 12.28
N GLN A 157 -13.74 2.30 11.01
CA GLN A 157 -14.84 2.08 10.07
C GLN A 157 -15.68 0.84 10.41
N ALA A 158 -15.07 -0.26 10.86
CA ALA A 158 -15.81 -1.45 11.32
C ALA A 158 -16.68 -1.16 12.55
N LEU A 159 -16.34 -0.14 13.33
CA LEU A 159 -17.09 0.35 14.48
C LEU A 159 -18.10 1.46 14.14
N ASP A 160 -18.30 1.78 12.87
CA ASP A 160 -19.13 2.90 12.41
C ASP A 160 -18.74 4.24 13.06
N VAL A 161 -17.44 4.42 13.32
CA VAL A 161 -16.91 5.68 13.83
C VAL A 161 -16.48 6.55 12.65
N ASP A 162 -16.98 7.77 12.63
CA ASP A 162 -16.62 8.76 11.62
C ASP A 162 -15.14 9.13 11.75
N VAL A 163 -14.34 8.58 10.83
CA VAL A 163 -12.99 9.03 10.54
C VAL A 163 -13.09 9.95 9.32
N SER A 164 -13.29 11.24 9.59
CA SER A 164 -13.50 12.29 8.58
C SER A 164 -12.22 12.65 7.79
N VAL A 165 -11.44 11.66 7.36
CA VAL A 165 -10.20 11.87 6.62
C VAL A 165 -10.15 10.96 5.40
N ASP A 166 -10.18 11.62 4.24
CA ASP A 166 -9.95 11.02 2.93
C ASP A 166 -8.45 10.70 2.74
N PHE A 167 -8.16 9.50 2.23
CA PHE A 167 -6.82 8.97 2.00
C PHE A 167 -6.58 8.66 0.54
N TYR A 168 -5.41 9.01 0.04
CA TYR A 168 -5.03 8.80 -1.35
C TYR A 168 -3.66 8.15 -1.44
N GLU A 169 -3.45 7.34 -2.48
CA GLU A 169 -2.12 6.94 -2.92
C GLU A 169 -1.77 7.72 -4.19
N ALA A 170 -0.57 8.28 -4.25
CA ALA A 170 -0.06 8.97 -5.42
C ALA A 170 1.11 8.18 -6.03
N HIS A 171 1.08 8.10 -7.34
CA HIS A 171 2.04 7.37 -8.16
C HIS A 171 2.62 8.29 -9.22
N ILE A 172 3.93 8.48 -9.20
CA ILE A 172 4.65 9.25 -10.20
C ILE A 172 5.46 8.26 -11.03
N THR A 173 5.14 8.18 -12.32
CA THR A 173 5.90 7.35 -13.27
C THR A 173 6.97 8.20 -13.93
N VAL A 174 8.20 7.69 -13.98
CA VAL A 174 9.34 8.36 -14.61
C VAL A 174 9.96 7.52 -15.71
N ASP A 175 10.74 8.17 -16.56
CA ASP A 175 11.69 7.49 -17.43
C ASP A 175 12.99 7.20 -16.67
N ALA A 176 13.11 5.99 -16.14
CA ALA A 176 14.32 5.49 -15.51
C ALA A 176 14.87 4.26 -16.25
N SER A 177 14.80 4.29 -17.58
CA SER A 177 15.21 3.20 -18.45
C SER A 177 16.72 2.94 -18.36
N GLY A 178 17.11 1.72 -17.95
CA GLY A 178 18.50 1.30 -17.82
C GLY A 178 19.03 1.35 -16.37
N ASP A 179 20.10 0.60 -16.09
CA ASP A 179 20.57 0.36 -14.72
C ASP A 179 21.02 1.62 -13.98
N SER A 180 21.65 2.57 -14.69
CA SER A 180 22.11 3.83 -14.08
C SER A 180 20.93 4.72 -13.67
N ALA A 181 19.94 4.87 -14.56
CA ALA A 181 18.76 5.66 -14.30
C ALA A 181 17.88 5.01 -13.21
N TRP A 182 17.76 3.67 -13.20
CA TRP A 182 17.09 2.93 -12.13
C TRP A 182 17.75 3.18 -10.76
N ARG A 183 19.08 3.06 -10.65
CA ARG A 183 19.79 3.31 -9.39
C ARG A 183 19.61 4.75 -8.91
N ARG A 184 19.57 5.71 -9.83
CA ARG A 184 19.30 7.12 -9.54
C ARG A 184 17.89 7.29 -9.00
N PHE A 185 16.90 6.72 -9.68
CA PHE A 185 15.50 6.75 -9.24
C PHE A 185 15.32 6.16 -7.84
N GLU A 186 15.95 5.02 -7.53
CA GLU A 186 15.96 4.46 -6.18
C GLU A 186 16.55 5.44 -5.15
N THR A 187 17.72 6.03 -5.44
CA THR A 187 18.37 7.01 -4.55
C THR A 187 17.50 8.25 -4.30
N VAL A 188 16.83 8.76 -5.33
CA VAL A 188 15.92 9.90 -5.22
C VAL A 188 14.71 9.52 -4.37
N CYS A 189 14.12 8.35 -4.62
CA CYS A 189 13.00 7.84 -3.83
C CYS A 189 13.37 7.67 -2.36
N ASP A 190 14.54 7.10 -2.05
CA ASP A 190 15.05 6.95 -0.69
C ASP A 190 15.24 8.30 0.01
N THR A 191 15.80 9.28 -0.70
CA THR A 191 16.05 10.64 -0.18
C THR A 191 14.73 11.34 0.15
N LEU A 192 13.72 11.12 -0.67
CA LEU A 192 12.36 11.64 -0.49
C LEU A 192 11.51 10.75 0.43
N GLY A 193 12.05 9.61 0.89
CA GLY A 193 11.38 8.54 1.64
C GLY A 193 10.03 8.10 1.06
N ILE A 194 9.98 7.99 -0.26
CA ILE A 194 8.89 7.42 -1.03
C ILE A 194 9.32 6.07 -1.61
N LYS A 195 8.36 5.19 -1.89
CA LYS A 195 8.68 3.85 -2.36
C LYS A 195 9.05 3.87 -3.85
N ALA A 196 10.17 3.25 -4.23
CA ALA A 196 10.47 2.94 -5.62
C ALA A 196 9.88 1.59 -6.05
N ILE A 197 9.19 1.55 -7.19
CA ILE A 197 8.55 0.34 -7.74
C ILE A 197 8.97 0.17 -9.20
N ARG A 198 9.37 -1.06 -9.57
CA ARG A 198 9.55 -1.47 -10.96
C ARG A 198 8.50 -2.52 -11.33
N ILE A 199 7.57 -2.13 -12.18
CA ILE A 199 6.55 -3.03 -12.73
C ILE A 199 7.04 -3.54 -14.08
N GLU A 200 7.00 -4.85 -14.28
CA GLU A 200 7.31 -5.50 -15.55
C GLU A 200 6.08 -6.20 -16.10
N LEU A 201 5.85 -5.99 -17.40
CA LEU A 201 4.72 -6.50 -18.13
C LEU A 201 5.14 -7.44 -19.24
N PRO A 202 4.30 -8.44 -19.55
CA PRO A 202 4.56 -9.35 -20.66
C PRO A 202 4.32 -8.72 -22.03
N LYS A 203 3.52 -7.64 -22.12
CA LYS A 203 3.12 -6.95 -23.37
C LYS A 203 2.92 -5.46 -23.08
N GLY A 204 2.97 -4.62 -24.12
CA GLY A 204 2.74 -3.18 -24.03
C GLY A 204 3.80 -2.36 -24.76
N VAL A 205 3.48 -1.09 -25.05
CA VAL A 205 4.46 -0.15 -25.64
C VAL A 205 5.58 0.17 -24.64
N GLN A 206 5.24 0.25 -23.35
CA GLN A 206 6.20 0.40 -22.25
C GLN A 206 6.11 -0.83 -21.34
N PRO A 207 6.95 -1.86 -21.56
CA PRO A 207 6.90 -3.11 -20.80
C PRO A 207 7.47 -2.98 -19.39
N SER A 208 8.23 -1.92 -19.12
CA SER A 208 8.76 -1.59 -17.79
C SER A 208 8.25 -0.21 -17.40
N GLN A 209 7.70 -0.09 -16.20
CA GLN A 209 7.36 1.20 -15.59
C GLN A 209 8.07 1.37 -14.25
N PHE A 210 8.61 2.56 -14.04
CA PHE A 210 9.31 2.98 -12.83
C PHE A 210 8.44 3.99 -12.12
N ILE A 211 7.85 3.58 -11.01
CA ILE A 211 6.73 4.27 -10.38
C ILE A 211 7.05 4.50 -8.91
N THR A 212 6.71 5.67 -8.39
CA THR A 212 6.71 5.92 -6.95
C THR A 212 5.42 5.39 -6.31
N ALA A 213 5.42 5.23 -4.99
CA ALA A 213 4.19 5.14 -4.21
C ALA A 213 4.32 5.97 -2.94
N SER A 214 3.38 6.89 -2.74
CA SER A 214 3.27 7.74 -1.55
C SER A 214 1.82 7.85 -1.09
N ILE A 215 1.59 7.82 0.21
CA ILE A 215 0.25 7.99 0.79
C ILE A 215 0.06 9.45 1.18
N HIS A 216 -1.15 9.97 0.99
CA HIS A 216 -1.55 11.35 1.25
C HIS A 216 -2.91 11.38 1.96
N ARG A 217 -3.21 12.50 2.63
CA ARG A 217 -4.47 12.68 3.37
C ARG A 217 -5.01 14.10 3.25
N GLY A 218 -6.34 14.23 3.29
CA GLY A 218 -7.04 15.52 3.27
C GLY A 218 -7.82 15.72 1.98
N SER A 219 -8.01 16.98 1.55
CA SER A 219 -8.73 17.28 0.32
C SER A 219 -7.93 16.89 -0.93
N LEU A 220 -8.64 16.52 -2.00
CA LEU A 220 -8.00 16.18 -3.28
C LEU A 220 -7.10 17.30 -3.80
N ASP A 221 -7.47 18.57 -3.65
CA ASP A 221 -6.65 19.70 -4.12
C ASP A 221 -5.31 19.80 -3.38
N LYS A 222 -5.32 19.56 -2.07
CA LYS A 222 -4.09 19.48 -1.27
C LYS A 222 -3.23 18.31 -1.74
N VAL A 223 -3.82 17.12 -1.91
CA VAL A 223 -3.11 15.93 -2.38
C VAL A 223 -2.51 16.12 -3.78
N ARG A 224 -3.26 16.76 -4.70
CA ARG A 224 -2.74 17.13 -6.01
C ARG A 224 -1.52 18.02 -5.88
N THR A 225 -1.59 19.06 -5.06
CA THR A 225 -0.46 19.98 -4.83
C THR A 225 0.78 19.23 -4.34
N GLU A 226 0.63 18.38 -3.32
CA GLU A 226 1.72 17.54 -2.79
C GLU A 226 2.30 16.59 -3.84
N ALA A 227 1.45 15.94 -4.65
CA ALA A 227 1.89 15.05 -5.72
C ALA A 227 2.65 15.80 -6.84
N PHE A 228 2.23 17.02 -7.18
CA PHE A 228 2.92 17.86 -8.15
C PHE A 228 4.25 18.40 -7.64
N GLU A 229 4.33 18.79 -6.37
CA GLU A 229 5.59 19.18 -5.73
C GLU A 229 6.58 18.01 -5.74
N LEU A 230 6.12 16.80 -5.41
CA LEU A 230 6.93 15.61 -5.47
C LEU A 230 7.41 15.31 -6.90
N ALA A 231 6.53 15.44 -7.89
CA ALA A 231 6.88 15.26 -9.30
C ALA A 231 7.94 16.27 -9.77
N ARG A 232 7.86 17.53 -9.32
CA ARG A 232 8.88 18.56 -9.61
C ARG A 232 10.24 18.21 -9.03
N LEU A 233 10.27 17.76 -7.77
CA LEU A 233 11.52 17.33 -7.12
C LEU A 233 12.17 16.18 -7.89
N ILE A 234 11.38 15.16 -8.26
CA ILE A 234 11.88 14.02 -9.02
C ILE A 234 12.36 14.44 -10.42
N ASN A 235 11.61 15.28 -11.11
CA ASN A 235 11.98 15.76 -12.45
C ASN A 235 13.30 16.55 -12.44
N GLY A 236 13.56 17.31 -11.37
CA GLY A 236 14.80 18.06 -11.16
C GLY A 236 16.06 17.19 -11.02
N GLU A 237 15.89 15.89 -10.72
CA GLU A 237 16.97 14.91 -10.60
C GLU A 237 17.27 14.18 -11.93
N GLU A 238 16.94 14.83 -13.06
CA GLU A 238 17.06 14.27 -14.42
C GLU A 238 16.30 12.94 -14.59
N LEU A 239 15.13 12.84 -13.96
CA LEU A 239 14.21 11.70 -14.08
C LEU A 239 12.89 12.21 -14.66
N PRO A 240 12.77 12.28 -16.01
CA PRO A 240 11.61 12.89 -16.66
C PRO A 240 10.30 12.23 -16.23
N VAL A 241 9.37 13.02 -15.69
CA VAL A 241 8.05 12.55 -15.26
C VAL A 241 7.18 12.27 -16.48
N LYS A 242 6.57 11.08 -16.52
CA LYS A 242 5.71 10.59 -17.62
C LYS A 242 4.23 10.53 -17.25
N ARG A 243 3.91 10.42 -15.95
CA ARG A 243 2.54 10.35 -15.42
C ARG A 243 2.51 10.67 -13.94
N ILE A 244 1.41 11.29 -13.51
CA ILE A 244 1.00 11.42 -12.11
C ILE A 244 -0.39 10.80 -12.03
N LYS A 245 -0.55 9.79 -11.17
CA LYS A 245 -1.82 9.11 -10.89
C LYS A 245 -2.13 9.27 -9.40
N ILE A 246 -3.36 9.65 -9.06
CA ILE A 246 -3.85 9.76 -7.68
C ILE A 246 -5.05 8.85 -7.53
N GLU A 247 -4.99 7.98 -6.53
CA GLU A 247 -5.97 6.93 -6.30
C GLU A 247 -6.55 7.07 -4.91
N ALA A 248 -7.87 7.15 -4.87
CA ALA A 248 -8.63 7.19 -3.64
C ALA A 248 -8.91 5.75 -3.18
N THR A 249 -8.73 5.49 -1.89
CA THR A 249 -9.31 4.31 -1.26
C THR A 249 -10.83 4.26 -1.47
N THR A 250 -11.45 3.08 -1.57
CA THR A 250 -12.89 2.93 -1.88
C THR A 250 -13.86 3.57 -0.89
N ARG A 251 -13.38 4.02 0.27
CA ARG A 251 -14.17 4.68 1.32
C ARG A 251 -14.06 6.21 1.29
N ASN A 252 -13.29 6.79 0.35
CA ASN A 252 -13.24 8.25 0.20
C ASN A 252 -14.59 8.82 -0.24
N THR A 253 -14.85 10.07 0.19
CA THR A 253 -16.08 10.79 -0.16
C THR A 253 -16.28 10.99 -1.67
N LEU A 254 -15.18 11.01 -2.45
CA LEU A 254 -15.23 11.20 -3.90
C LEU A 254 -15.58 9.94 -4.69
N VAL A 255 -15.60 8.77 -4.06
CA VAL A 255 -15.79 7.48 -4.72
C VAL A 255 -17.27 7.26 -5.06
N PRO A 256 -17.61 7.01 -6.35
CA PRO A 256 -19.00 6.77 -6.73
C PRO A 256 -19.46 5.38 -6.25
N THR A 257 -20.57 5.33 -5.53
CA THR A 257 -21.17 4.07 -5.07
C THR A 257 -22.00 3.41 -6.18
N THR A 258 -22.68 4.22 -6.99
CA THR A 258 -23.58 3.75 -8.07
C THR A 258 -23.04 4.06 -9.46
N ASP A 259 -23.49 3.31 -10.48
CA ASP A 259 -23.10 3.58 -11.88
C ASP A 259 -23.56 4.97 -12.35
N GLU A 260 -24.68 5.46 -11.83
CA GLU A 260 -25.17 6.81 -12.15
C GLU A 260 -24.21 7.88 -11.62
N GLU A 261 -23.74 7.75 -10.37
CA GLU A 261 -22.71 8.63 -9.83
C GLU A 261 -21.41 8.54 -10.63
N ALA A 262 -20.98 7.33 -11.01
CA ALA A 262 -19.75 7.13 -11.78
C ALA A 262 -19.82 7.79 -13.16
N ARG A 263 -20.99 7.78 -13.82
CA ARG A 263 -21.19 8.50 -15.09
C ARG A 263 -21.11 10.02 -14.98
N LYS A 264 -21.34 10.58 -13.78
CA LYS A 264 -21.21 12.03 -13.52
C LYS A 264 -19.77 12.47 -13.21
N LYS A 265 -18.85 11.53 -13.02
CA LYS A 265 -17.42 11.80 -12.79
C LYS A 265 -16.68 12.09 -14.12
N PRO A 266 -15.45 12.62 -14.09
CA PRO A 266 -14.60 12.71 -15.29
C PRO A 266 -14.46 11.36 -16.01
N GLU A 267 -14.26 11.38 -17.33
CA GLU A 267 -14.26 10.15 -18.16
C GLU A 267 -13.07 9.23 -17.90
N ASP A 268 -11.98 9.84 -17.46
CA ASP A 268 -10.70 9.25 -17.12
C ASP A 268 -10.63 8.74 -15.67
N ASN A 269 -11.70 8.89 -14.88
CA ASN A 269 -11.78 8.26 -13.57
C ASN A 269 -12.30 6.82 -13.70
N TYR A 270 -11.69 5.90 -12.94
CA TYR A 270 -12.02 4.49 -12.96
C TYR A 270 -11.70 3.83 -11.63
N PHE A 271 -12.36 2.71 -11.35
CA PHE A 271 -11.88 1.79 -10.32
C PHE A 271 -10.71 0.97 -10.86
N GLU A 272 -9.65 0.81 -10.07
CA GLU A 272 -8.54 -0.09 -10.33
C GLU A 272 -8.47 -1.11 -9.19
N PHE A 273 -8.84 -2.36 -9.49
CA PHE A 273 -8.87 -3.46 -8.52
C PHE A 273 -7.78 -4.46 -8.83
N HIS A 274 -7.07 -4.90 -7.80
CA HIS A 274 -5.95 -5.82 -7.89
C HIS A 274 -6.16 -7.05 -7.02
N ALA A 275 -5.83 -8.22 -7.56
CA ALA A 275 -5.58 -9.44 -6.80
C ALA A 275 -4.09 -9.83 -6.93
N LYS A 276 -3.41 -10.05 -5.80
CA LYS A 276 -2.07 -10.64 -5.79
C LYS A 276 -2.21 -12.15 -5.73
N ILE A 277 -1.66 -12.84 -6.72
CA ILE A 277 -1.67 -14.29 -6.84
C ILE A 277 -0.28 -14.82 -6.54
N THR A 278 -0.18 -15.74 -5.59
CA THR A 278 1.04 -16.52 -5.36
C THR A 278 1.10 -17.63 -6.39
N VAL A 279 2.18 -17.70 -7.16
CA VAL A 279 2.41 -18.73 -8.18
C VAL A 279 3.78 -19.36 -7.97
N ASP A 280 3.95 -20.64 -8.23
CA ASP A 280 5.23 -21.34 -8.26
C ASP A 280 5.55 -21.87 -9.68
N GLU A 281 6.55 -22.75 -9.77
CA GLU A 281 6.93 -23.38 -11.04
C GLU A 281 5.90 -24.36 -11.60
N ASN A 282 5.03 -24.91 -10.75
CA ASN A 282 4.00 -25.89 -11.13
C ASN A 282 2.65 -25.21 -11.42
N SER A 283 2.51 -23.93 -11.05
CA SER A 283 1.31 -23.15 -11.26
C SER A 283 0.98 -22.99 -12.75
N ASN A 284 -0.29 -23.18 -13.09
CA ASN A 284 -0.77 -23.07 -14.47
C ASN A 284 -0.85 -21.61 -14.95
N LEU A 285 0.32 -21.01 -15.27
CA LEU A 285 0.40 -19.62 -15.72
C LEU A 285 -0.37 -19.36 -17.03
N ALA A 286 -0.47 -20.36 -17.91
CA ALA A 286 -1.27 -20.24 -19.13
C ALA A 286 -2.77 -20.15 -18.79
N GLY A 287 -3.24 -21.00 -17.88
CA GLY A 287 -4.60 -20.94 -17.35
C GLY A 287 -4.90 -19.62 -16.65
N LEU A 288 -3.96 -19.11 -15.85
CA LEU A 288 -4.09 -17.81 -15.19
C LEU A 288 -4.24 -16.68 -16.23
N ARG A 289 -3.42 -16.69 -17.28
CA ARG A 289 -3.53 -15.70 -18.39
C ARG A 289 -4.87 -15.79 -19.10
N ASN A 290 -5.31 -16.99 -19.46
CA ASN A 290 -6.60 -17.18 -20.14
C ASN A 290 -7.76 -16.70 -19.25
N LEU A 291 -7.68 -16.94 -17.94
CA LEU A 291 -8.68 -16.47 -16.99
C LEU A 291 -8.68 -14.94 -16.89
N CYS A 292 -7.50 -14.33 -16.83
CA CYS A 292 -7.37 -12.87 -16.87
C CYS A 292 -8.00 -12.30 -18.15
N GLU A 293 -7.69 -12.87 -19.33
CA GLU A 293 -8.27 -12.45 -20.60
C GLU A 293 -9.81 -12.59 -20.62
N LYS A 294 -10.37 -13.69 -20.10
CA LYS A 294 -11.82 -13.90 -19.97
C LYS A 294 -12.51 -12.77 -19.20
N HIS A 295 -11.88 -12.28 -18.13
CA HIS A 295 -12.41 -11.23 -17.27
C HIS A 295 -12.01 -9.82 -17.68
N ASN A 296 -11.24 -9.65 -18.77
CA ASN A 296 -10.60 -8.37 -19.12
C ASN A 296 -9.70 -7.84 -17.99
N ALA A 297 -9.01 -8.76 -17.31
CA ALA A 297 -8.00 -8.47 -16.31
C ALA A 297 -6.59 -8.59 -16.91
N HIS A 298 -5.63 -7.94 -16.28
CA HIS A 298 -4.25 -7.86 -16.75
C HIS A 298 -3.28 -8.47 -15.78
N LEU A 299 -2.43 -9.35 -16.29
CA LEU A 299 -1.42 -10.04 -15.50
C LEU A 299 -0.08 -9.31 -15.59
N SER A 300 0.43 -8.84 -14.46
CA SER A 300 1.75 -8.21 -14.34
C SER A 300 2.61 -8.85 -13.25
N ARG A 301 3.90 -8.49 -13.18
CA ARG A 301 4.79 -8.87 -12.08
C ARG A 301 5.56 -7.67 -11.56
N ASN A 302 5.79 -7.62 -10.25
CA ASN A 302 6.76 -6.71 -9.67
C ASN A 302 8.14 -7.38 -9.69
N ALA A 303 9.11 -6.77 -10.37
CA ALA A 303 10.45 -7.35 -10.57
C ALA A 303 11.20 -7.55 -9.23
N SER A 304 10.90 -6.72 -8.24
CA SER A 304 11.59 -6.69 -6.95
C SER A 304 11.06 -7.72 -5.95
N ASN A 305 9.91 -8.37 -6.21
CA ASN A 305 9.27 -9.27 -5.25
C ASN A 305 9.46 -10.75 -5.63
N THR A 306 10.59 -11.33 -5.21
CA THR A 306 10.85 -12.76 -5.29
C THR A 306 10.83 -13.37 -3.89
N ARG A 307 9.80 -14.19 -3.60
CA ARG A 307 9.77 -15.03 -2.39
C ARG A 307 10.63 -16.28 -2.64
N LYS A 308 11.17 -16.88 -1.57
CA LYS A 308 11.84 -18.18 -1.66
C LYS A 308 10.79 -19.31 -1.79
N ASN A 309 11.22 -20.48 -2.29
CA ASN A 309 10.44 -21.64 -2.77
C ASN A 309 9.98 -21.59 -4.25
N ARG A 310 10.66 -20.83 -5.12
CA ARG A 310 10.25 -20.62 -6.54
C ARG A 310 8.84 -20.01 -6.66
N LYS A 311 8.31 -19.48 -5.55
CA LYS A 311 7.06 -18.74 -5.50
C LYS A 311 7.29 -17.29 -5.90
N HIS A 312 6.55 -16.83 -6.89
CA HIS A 312 6.52 -15.48 -7.39
C HIS A 312 5.13 -14.89 -7.17
N GLN A 313 5.04 -13.57 -7.09
CA GLN A 313 3.75 -12.90 -7.12
C GLN A 313 3.40 -12.47 -8.55
N ARG A 314 2.13 -12.59 -8.87
CA ARG A 314 1.51 -11.93 -10.03
C ARG A 314 0.43 -10.99 -9.55
N PHE A 315 0.26 -9.89 -10.26
CA PHE A 315 -0.85 -8.97 -10.02
C PHE A 315 -1.85 -9.17 -11.14
N VAL A 316 -3.10 -9.37 -10.77
CA VAL A 316 -4.24 -9.38 -11.68
C VAL A 316 -4.98 -8.07 -11.49
N THR A 317 -4.94 -7.20 -12.48
CA THR A 317 -5.53 -5.85 -12.42
C THR A 317 -6.77 -5.76 -13.31
N MET A 318 -7.88 -5.29 -12.76
CA MET A 318 -9.10 -4.94 -13.50
C MET A 318 -9.35 -3.44 -13.41
N ARG A 319 -9.82 -2.84 -14.51
CA ARG A 319 -10.26 -1.44 -14.53
C ARG A 319 -11.72 -1.33 -14.90
N PHE A 320 -12.46 -0.51 -14.17
CA PHE A 320 -13.88 -0.28 -14.41
C PHE A 320 -14.15 1.21 -14.61
N TYR A 321 -14.41 1.58 -15.86
CA TYR A 321 -14.85 2.92 -16.23
C TYR A 321 -16.37 3.02 -16.15
N ARG A 322 -16.87 4.17 -15.67
CA ARG A 322 -18.31 4.49 -15.64
C ARG A 322 -19.19 3.51 -14.82
N LEU A 323 -18.58 2.65 -14.00
CA LEU A 323 -19.25 1.77 -13.06
C LEU A 323 -19.03 2.27 -11.64
N GLY A 324 -20.06 2.15 -10.80
CA GLY A 324 -19.97 2.44 -9.37
C GLY A 324 -19.34 1.29 -8.60
N LEU A 325 -18.98 1.56 -7.35
CA LEU A 325 -18.33 0.60 -6.46
C LEU A 325 -19.09 -0.74 -6.36
N LYS A 326 -20.43 -0.70 -6.32
CA LYS A 326 -21.27 -1.91 -6.24
C LYS A 326 -21.08 -2.82 -7.45
N SER A 327 -21.19 -2.27 -8.66
CA SER A 327 -21.04 -3.03 -9.91
C SER A 327 -19.62 -3.51 -10.10
N SER A 328 -18.62 -2.65 -9.86
CA SER A 328 -17.20 -3.01 -9.93
C SER A 328 -16.86 -4.18 -9.01
N ASN A 329 -17.38 -4.18 -7.77
CA ASN A 329 -17.22 -5.31 -6.85
C ASN A 329 -17.83 -6.59 -7.39
N LEU A 330 -19.06 -6.55 -7.92
CA LEU A 330 -19.71 -7.75 -8.48
C LEU A 330 -18.87 -8.37 -9.61
N HIS A 331 -18.30 -7.55 -10.49
CA HIS A 331 -17.43 -8.03 -11.56
C HIS A 331 -16.13 -8.63 -11.01
N PHE A 332 -15.54 -8.01 -10.00
CA PHE A 332 -14.31 -8.49 -9.39
C PHE A 332 -14.50 -9.78 -8.61
N GLU A 333 -15.57 -9.92 -7.83
CA GLU A 333 -15.86 -11.16 -7.10
C GLU A 333 -16.02 -12.35 -8.06
N ARG A 334 -16.60 -12.16 -9.26
CA ARG A 334 -16.66 -13.22 -10.29
C ARG A 334 -15.28 -13.68 -10.76
N LEU A 335 -14.31 -12.76 -10.87
CA LEU A 335 -12.92 -13.13 -11.16
C LEU A 335 -12.31 -13.89 -9.97
N LEU A 336 -12.55 -13.43 -8.74
CA LEU A 336 -12.01 -14.08 -7.54
C LEU A 336 -12.56 -15.50 -7.36
N ASP A 337 -13.85 -15.72 -7.64
CA ASP A 337 -14.48 -17.03 -7.59
C ASP A 337 -13.86 -17.96 -8.64
N ASP A 338 -13.73 -17.52 -9.89
CA ASP A 338 -13.06 -18.33 -10.92
C ASP A 338 -11.58 -18.61 -10.60
N LEU A 339 -10.88 -17.68 -9.92
CA LEU A 339 -9.50 -17.90 -9.47
C LEU A 339 -9.42 -18.98 -8.38
N ARG A 340 -10.34 -18.95 -7.41
CA ARG A 340 -10.46 -19.94 -6.34
C ARG A 340 -10.85 -21.30 -6.88
N ASP A 341 -11.79 -21.36 -7.83
CA ASP A 341 -12.21 -22.59 -8.51
C ASP A 341 -11.08 -23.24 -9.34
N LYS A 342 -10.00 -22.50 -9.60
CA LYS A 342 -8.78 -22.97 -10.27
C LYS A 342 -7.60 -23.13 -9.32
N ASP A 343 -7.85 -23.14 -8.02
CA ASP A 343 -6.88 -23.34 -6.95
C ASP A 343 -5.74 -22.30 -6.94
N PHE A 344 -5.99 -21.09 -7.44
CA PHE A 344 -5.01 -20.00 -7.33
C PHE A 344 -5.05 -19.36 -5.94
N GLU A 345 -3.88 -19.32 -5.28
CA GLU A 345 -3.70 -18.70 -3.96
C GLU A 345 -3.74 -17.16 -4.08
N ILE A 346 -4.86 -16.56 -3.65
CA ILE A 346 -5.00 -15.11 -3.56
C ILE A 346 -4.40 -14.64 -2.23
N SER A 347 -3.25 -13.95 -2.30
CA SER A 347 -2.53 -13.48 -1.11
C SER A 347 -2.92 -12.08 -0.65
N ASN A 348 -3.50 -11.25 -1.53
CA ASN A 348 -3.94 -9.90 -1.17
C ASN A 348 -4.94 -9.35 -2.19
N LEU A 349 -5.85 -8.51 -1.73
CA LEU A 349 -6.73 -7.71 -2.58
C LEU A 349 -6.46 -6.22 -2.33
N LEU A 350 -6.53 -5.42 -3.38
CA LEU A 350 -6.47 -3.96 -3.28
C LEU A 350 -7.56 -3.39 -4.19
N LYS A 351 -8.36 -2.46 -3.67
CA LYS A 351 -9.47 -1.85 -4.38
C LYS A 351 -9.34 -0.35 -4.24
N GLU A 352 -9.16 0.34 -5.36
CA GLU A 352 -8.92 1.79 -5.38
C GLU A 352 -9.70 2.44 -6.53
N TYR A 353 -9.84 3.76 -6.45
CA TYR A 353 -10.54 4.58 -7.44
C TYR A 353 -9.62 5.69 -7.90
N THR A 354 -9.16 5.63 -9.15
CA THR A 354 -8.33 6.67 -9.75
C THR A 354 -9.17 7.93 -9.93
N VAL A 355 -8.79 8.98 -9.21
CA VAL A 355 -9.46 10.29 -9.22
C VAL A 355 -8.77 11.31 -10.10
N PHE A 356 -7.52 11.06 -10.48
CA PHE A 356 -6.70 11.92 -11.31
C PHE A 356 -5.60 11.10 -12.00
N ASP A 357 -5.41 11.31 -13.30
CA ASP A 357 -4.40 10.59 -14.08
C ASP A 357 -3.93 11.43 -15.28
N THR A 358 -2.69 11.93 -15.25
CA THR A 358 -2.20 12.82 -16.31
C THR A 358 -1.90 12.12 -17.63
N ASN A 359 -1.78 10.79 -17.65
CA ASN A 359 -1.36 10.06 -18.84
C ASN A 359 -1.76 8.58 -18.81
N THR A 360 -3.03 8.32 -19.09
CA THR A 360 -3.55 6.95 -19.26
C THR A 360 -2.98 6.23 -20.50
N ASN A 361 -2.40 6.96 -21.47
CA ASN A 361 -1.80 6.36 -22.67
C ASN A 361 -0.51 5.57 -22.38
N LEU A 362 0.10 5.73 -21.19
CA LEU A 362 1.21 4.86 -20.77
C LEU A 362 0.81 3.38 -20.71
N ASP A 363 -0.49 3.13 -20.58
CA ASP A 363 -1.04 1.78 -20.52
C ASP A 363 -1.46 1.26 -21.90
N LYS A 364 -1.13 1.99 -22.98
CA LYS A 364 -1.47 1.59 -24.34
C LYS A 364 -0.79 0.26 -24.69
N GLY A 365 -1.60 -0.67 -25.19
CA GLY A 365 -1.18 -2.04 -25.45
C GLY A 365 -1.11 -2.93 -24.20
N TRP A 366 -1.47 -2.40 -23.02
CA TRP A 366 -1.72 -3.19 -21.82
C TRP A 366 -3.16 -3.70 -21.82
N PHE A 367 -4.13 -2.79 -22.00
CA PHE A 367 -5.56 -3.12 -22.07
C PHE A 367 -5.97 -3.46 -23.50
N GLY A 368 -6.82 -4.48 -23.68
CA GLY A 368 -7.44 -4.77 -24.98
C GLY A 368 -8.28 -3.58 -25.46
N ASN A 369 -8.47 -3.43 -26.78
CA ASN A 369 -9.13 -2.28 -27.43
C ASN A 369 -10.51 -1.91 -26.85
N ARG A 370 -10.56 -1.22 -25.71
CA ARG A 370 -11.72 -0.52 -25.13
C ARG A 370 -11.29 0.64 -24.22
N PHE A 371 -10.22 1.34 -24.58
CA PHE A 371 -9.99 2.68 -24.04
C PHE A 371 -10.99 3.64 -24.69
N PRO A 372 -11.52 4.65 -23.97
CA PRO A 372 -12.05 5.82 -24.66
C PRO A 372 -10.91 6.41 -25.51
N GLU A 373 -11.09 6.48 -26.83
CA GLU A 373 -10.04 6.84 -27.81
C GLU A 373 -9.44 8.25 -27.64
N ASN A 374 -9.88 9.02 -26.63
CA ASN A 374 -9.55 10.43 -26.44
C ASN A 374 -8.99 10.77 -25.05
N SER A 375 -8.30 9.85 -24.37
CA SER A 375 -7.72 10.16 -23.07
C SER A 375 -6.47 11.05 -23.21
N THR A 376 -6.54 12.20 -22.53
CA THR A 376 -5.78 13.42 -22.81
C THR A 376 -4.36 13.43 -22.25
N THR A 377 -3.37 13.66 -23.11
CA THR A 377 -1.99 14.07 -22.77
C THR A 377 -1.89 15.52 -22.25
N ARG A 378 -3.01 16.18 -21.91
CA ARG A 378 -3.12 17.65 -21.97
C ARG A 378 -2.50 18.42 -20.80
N GLU A 379 -2.16 17.80 -19.68
CA GLU A 379 -1.69 18.54 -18.50
C GLU A 379 -0.18 18.46 -18.21
N ILE A 380 0.57 17.53 -18.82
CA ILE A 380 2.04 17.50 -18.59
C ILE A 380 2.72 18.69 -19.28
N ASP A 381 2.25 19.06 -20.48
CA ASP A 381 2.77 20.20 -21.25
C ASP A 381 2.43 21.56 -20.61
N ALA A 382 1.24 21.68 -20.00
CA ALA A 382 0.78 22.93 -19.38
C ALA A 382 1.52 23.30 -18.08
N LEU A 383 2.27 22.36 -17.50
CA LEU A 383 2.95 22.51 -16.20
C LEU A 383 4.47 22.71 -16.31
N GLY A 384 5.01 22.78 -17.52
CA GLY A 384 6.45 22.98 -17.75
C GLY A 384 7.33 21.84 -17.24
N LEU A 385 6.77 20.64 -17.08
CA LEU A 385 7.47 19.44 -16.59
C LEU A 385 8.19 18.66 -17.71
N ILE A 386 7.96 19.04 -18.96
CA ILE A 386 8.70 18.58 -20.14
C ILE A 386 9.38 19.82 -20.74
N THR A 387 10.71 19.79 -20.82
CA THR A 387 11.46 20.61 -21.80
C THR A 387 11.59 19.85 -23.10
#